data_AF-A0AB33EIQ1-F1
#
_entry.id   AF-A0AB33EIQ1-F1
#
_cell.length_a   1.000
_cell.length_b   1.000
_cell.length_c   1.000
_cell.angle_alpha   90.00
_cell.angle_beta   90.00
_cell.angle_gamma   90.00
#
_symmetry.space_group_name_H-M   'P 1'
#
loop_
_entity.id
_entity.type
_entity.pdbx_description
1 polymer ?
#
loop_
_entity_poly.entity_id
_entity_poly.type
_entity_poly.pdbx_seq_one_letter_code
_entity_poly.pdbx_strand_id
1 'polypeptide(L)' 'MGFFRLTNHVGFRVRFELNGVVGTFHRPHPDKKAKSYQVRGARAFLEQAGVTP' A
#
# COMPACT_ATOMS: atom_id res chain seq x y z
N MET A 1 5.97 7.60 -16.66
CA MET A 1 5.06 6.45 -16.81
C MET A 1 5.31 5.53 -15.60
N GLY A 2 4.56 5.69 -14.51
CA GLY A 2 4.77 4.90 -13.30
C GLY A 2 4.14 3.52 -13.46
N PHE A 3 4.94 2.46 -13.34
CA PHE A 3 4.42 1.08 -13.36
C PHE A 3 3.78 0.79 -12.00
N PHE A 4 2.49 0.44 -12.01
CA PHE A 4 1.76 -0.03 -10.85
C PHE A 4 1.55 -1.54 -10.99
N ARG A 5 2.06 -2.32 -10.03
CA ARG A 5 1.89 -3.78 -10.03
C ARG A 5 1.30 -4.26 -8.70
N LEU A 6 0.16 -4.93 -8.79
CA LEU A 6 -0.48 -5.61 -7.68
C LEU A 6 -0.14 -7.10 -7.75
N THR A 7 0.43 -7.65 -6.68
CA THR A 7 0.67 -9.10 -6.58
C THR A 7 0.00 -9.65 -5.33
N ASN A 8 -0.81 -10.70 -5.52
CA ASN A 8 -1.40 -11.46 -4.42
C ASN A 8 -0.30 -12.33 -3.81
N HIS A 9 -0.01 -12.11 -2.52
CA HIS A 9 0.90 -12.96 -1.76
C HIS A 9 0.09 -13.97 -0.97
N VAL A 10 0.62 -15.17 -0.71
CA VAL A 10 -0.06 -16.21 0.08
C VAL A 10 -0.40 -15.66 1.47
N GLY A 11 -1.69 -15.50 1.79
CA GLY A 11 -2.20 -14.93 3.06
C GLY A 11 -3.19 -13.75 2.92
N PHE A 12 -3.38 -12.96 3.99
CA PHE A 12 -4.22 -11.74 4.02
C PHE A 12 -3.40 -10.48 3.66
N ARG A 13 -2.38 -10.61 2.81
CA ARG A 13 -1.46 -9.52 2.44
C ARG A 13 -1.44 -9.32 0.93
N VAL A 14 -1.37 -8.07 0.52
CA VAL A 14 -1.30 -7.61 -0.87
C VAL A 14 -0.03 -6.80 -1.03
N ARG A 15 0.76 -7.12 -2.05
CA ARG A 15 1.99 -6.39 -2.38
C ARG A 15 1.67 -5.36 -3.47
N PHE A 16 2.08 -4.13 -3.21
CA PHE A 16 2.00 -2.96 -4.08
C PHE A 16 3.39 -2.57 -4.50
N GLU A 17 3.56 -2.35 -5.80
CA GLU A 17 4.77 -1.78 -6.36
C GLU A 17 4.41 -0.53 -7.14
N LEU A 18 5.03 0.60 -6.78
CA LEU A 18 4.79 1.90 -7.40
C LEU A 18 6.13 2.61 -7.56
N ASN A 19 6.49 2.96 -8.80
CA ASN A 19 7.74 3.66 -9.11
C ASN A 19 9.00 2.97 -8.53
N GLY A 20 9.02 1.63 -8.47
CA GLY A 20 10.10 0.84 -7.88
C GLY A 20 10.06 0.71 -6.35
N VAL A 21 9.13 1.38 -5.68
CA VAL A 21 8.88 1.26 -4.25
C VAL A 21 7.90 0.12 -3.99
N VAL A 22 8.28 -0.80 -3.08
CA VAL A 22 7.47 -1.97 -2.74
C VAL A 22 6.87 -1.80 -1.35
N GLY A 23 5.54 -1.82 -1.26
CA GLY A 23 4.78 -1.81 -0.02
C GLY A 23 3.97 -3.09 0.13
N THR A 24 3.91 -3.66 1.34
CA THR A 24 3.05 -4.81 1.62
C THR A 24 1.98 -4.41 2.63
N PHE A 25 0.72 -4.51 2.23
CA PHE A 25 -0.41 -4.11 3.05
C PHE A 25 -1.27 -5.31 3.39
N HIS A 26 -1.90 -5.29 4.55
CA HIS A 26 -2.96 -6.25 4.84
C HIS A 26 -4.18 -5.92 3.97
N ARG A 27 -4.93 -6.94 3.54
CA ARG A 27 -6.22 -6.74 2.86
C ARG A 27 -7.08 -5.76 3.69
N PRO A 28 -7.93 -4.96 3.05
CA PRO A 28 -8.82 -4.06 3.77
C PRO A 28 -9.63 -4.87 4.79
N HIS A 29 -9.55 -4.50 6.06
CA HIS A 29 -10.41 -5.07 7.09
C HIS A 29 -11.85 -4.59 6.80
N PRO A 30 -12.87 -5.44 6.94
CA PRO A 30 -14.25 -5.08 6.62
C PRO A 30 -14.82 -3.94 7.46
N ASP A 31 -14.14 -3.53 8.54
CA ASP A 31 -14.47 -2.34 9.29
C ASP A 31 -14.22 -1.06 8.49
N LYS A 32 -15.22 -0.18 8.46
CA LYS A 32 -15.18 1.13 7.78
C LYS A 32 -14.08 2.08 8.27
N LYS A 33 -13.31 1.73 9.29
CA LYS A 33 -12.26 2.57 9.89
C LYS A 33 -10.89 1.92 9.75
N ALA A 34 -10.08 2.45 8.84
CA ALA A 34 -8.65 2.18 8.85
C ALA A 34 -8.04 2.70 10.14
N LYS A 35 -7.21 1.88 10.80
CA LYS A 35 -6.47 2.34 11.97
C LYS A 35 -5.48 3.44 11.54
N SER A 36 -5.29 4.45 12.37
CA SER A 36 -4.45 5.63 12.07
C SER A 36 -3.03 5.26 11.61
N TYR A 37 -2.46 4.18 12.14
CA TYR A 37 -1.15 3.68 11.71
C TYR A 37 -1.15 3.11 10.28
N GLN A 38 -2.27 2.55 9.80
CA GLN A 38 -2.37 2.05 8.42
C GLN A 38 -2.42 3.20 7.42
N VAL A 39 -3.13 4.28 7.77
CA VAL A 39 -3.17 5.51 6.96
C VAL A 39 -1.78 6.14 6.89
N ARG A 40 -1.07 6.20 8.02
CA ARG A 40 0.33 6.68 8.05
C ARG A 40 1.26 5.82 7.20
N GLY A 41 1.11 4.49 7.26
CA GLY A 41 1.89 3.57 6.43
C GLY A 41 1.62 3.72 4.93
N ALA A 42 0.36 3.92 4.54
CA ALA A 42 -0.01 4.18 3.15
C ALA A 42 0.52 5.54 2.66
N ARG A 43 0.43 6.58 3.51
CA ARG A 43 0.99 7.90 3.21
C ARG A 43 2.49 7.83 2.97
N ALA A 44 3.24 7.21 3.87
CA ALA A 44 4.69 7.07 3.73
C ALA A 44 5.08 6.29 2.47
N PHE A 45 4.32 5.26 2.09
CA PHE A 45 4.52 4.52 0.84
C PHE A 45 4.32 5.39 -0.39
N LEU A 46 3.25 6.20 -0.42
CA LEU A 46 2.97 7.11 -1.53
C LEU A 46 4.05 8.21 -1.62
N GLU A 47 4.44 8.81 -0.49
CA GLU A 47 5.50 9.81 -0.44
C GLU A 47 6.85 9.24 -0.93
N GLN A 48 7.22 8.02 -0.50
CA GLN A 48 8.41 7.33 -0.99
C GLN A 48 8.34 7.03 -2.49
N ALA A 49 7.16 6.70 -2.99
CA ALA A 49 6.92 6.50 -4.41
C ALA A 49 6.89 7.82 -5.21
N GLY A 50 7.13 8.97 -4.58
CA GLY A 50 7.10 10.28 -5.21
C GLY A 50 5.69 10.78 -5.55
N VAL A 51 4.66 10.21 -4.91
CA VAL A 51 3.27 10.63 -5.06
C VAL A 51 2.88 11.50 -3.85
N THR A 52 2.44 12.72 -4.11
CA THR A 52 1.86 13.58 -3.08
C THR A 52 0.43 13.11 -2.78
N PRO A 53 0.13 12.65 -1.55
CA PRO A 53 -1.13 12.01 -1.20
C PRO A 53 -2.24 12.99 -0.77
#